data_AF-A0A352PLE4-F1
#
_entry.id   AF-A0A352PLE4-F1
#
_cell.length_a   1.000
_cell.length_b   1.000
_cell.length_c   1.000
_cell.angle_alpha   90.00
_cell.angle_beta   90.00
_cell.angle_gamma   90.00
#
_symmetry.space_group_name_H-M   'P 1'
#
loop_
_entity.id
_entity.type
_entity.pdbx_description
1 polymer ?
#
loop_
_entity_poly.entity_id
_entity_poly.type
_entity_poly.pdbx_seq_one_letter_code
_entity_poly.pdbx_strand_id
1 'polypeptide(L)'
;MENKTCANCRQLVDEWNESCKKCGFTLVLEPDEKSQARYLRGPSLGALLFTQAWCVGARLYIWFLFSLIPIAGIAVLIIMVLFGRRLSWKYGGWQSFEEYKTRMRNLDILGAVWVILLIAVYFVARQA
;
A
#
# COMPACT_ATOMS: atom_id res chain seq x y z
N MET A 1 25.52 -5.35 -1.63
CA MET A 1 25.87 -4.02 -1.09
C MET A 1 26.09 -4.18 0.40
N GLU A 2 27.29 -3.93 0.87
CA GLU A 2 27.72 -4.15 2.25
C GLU A 2 27.15 -3.03 3.14
N ASN A 3 26.25 -3.37 4.06
CA ASN A 3 25.66 -2.44 5.04
C ASN A 3 26.72 -2.02 6.05
N LYS A 4 27.51 -0.99 5.74
CA LYS A 4 28.39 -0.36 6.72
C LYS A 4 27.62 0.71 7.47
N THR A 5 26.85 0.31 8.47
CA THR A 5 26.33 1.23 9.49
C THR A 5 27.55 1.84 10.19
N CYS A 6 27.65 3.18 10.26
CA CYS A 6 28.80 3.80 10.93
C CYS A 6 28.81 3.40 12.43
N ALA A 7 29.99 3.29 13.02
CA ALA A 7 30.15 2.82 14.41
C ALA A 7 29.36 3.69 15.40
N ASN A 8 29.25 5.00 15.14
CA ASN A 8 28.50 5.94 15.96
C ASN A 8 26.98 5.68 15.91
N CYS A 9 26.42 5.45 14.71
CA CYS A 9 25.01 5.09 14.56
C CYS A 9 24.67 3.76 15.24
N ARG A 10 25.61 2.81 15.25
CA ARG A 10 25.41 1.52 15.91
C ARG A 10 25.39 1.67 17.44
N GLN A 11 26.31 2.44 18.01
CA GLN A 11 26.31 2.74 19.44
C GLN A 11 25.01 3.43 19.89
N LEU A 12 24.53 4.43 19.15
CA LEU A 12 23.28 5.12 19.46
C LEU A 12 22.07 4.17 19.47
N VAL A 13 22.01 3.22 18.53
CA VAL A 13 20.94 2.21 18.49
C VAL A 13 21.01 1.27 19.68
N ASP A 14 22.21 0.85 20.05
CA ASP A 14 22.42 -0.06 21.18
C ASP A 14 22.03 0.64 22.50
N GLU A 15 22.43 1.90 22.70
CA GLU A 15 22.02 2.74 23.83
C GLU A 15 20.51 2.97 23.88
N TRP A 16 19.87 3.25 22.74
CA TRP A 16 18.43 3.41 22.67
C TRP A 16 17.67 2.10 22.90
N ASN A 17 18.22 0.96 22.47
CA ASN A 17 17.65 -0.35 22.74
C ASN A 17 17.73 -0.72 24.23
N GLU A 18 18.85 -0.42 24.89
CA GLU A 18 18.98 -0.65 26.34
C GLU A 18 18.02 0.20 27.16
N SER A 19 17.83 1.47 26.77
CA SER A 19 16.81 2.33 27.39
C SER A 19 15.38 1.87 27.08
N CYS A 20 15.11 1.37 25.86
CA CYS A 20 13.81 0.81 25.47
C CYS A 20 13.48 -0.56 26.10
N LYS A 21 14.42 -1.28 26.72
CA LYS A 21 14.12 -2.56 27.40
C LYS A 21 13.06 -2.43 28.49
N LYS A 22 12.92 -1.26 29.13
CA LYS A 22 11.85 -0.98 30.10
C LYS A 22 10.47 -0.82 29.44
N CYS A 23 10.43 -0.49 28.16
CA CYS A 23 9.24 -0.26 27.36
C CYS A 23 8.75 -1.53 26.64
N GLY A 24 9.63 -2.53 26.48
CA GLY A 24 9.34 -3.78 25.77
C GLY A 24 9.48 -3.70 24.24
N PHE A 25 10.09 -2.64 23.70
CA PHE A 25 10.27 -2.45 22.26
C PHE A 25 11.72 -2.62 21.83
N THR A 26 11.94 -3.09 20.59
CA THR A 26 13.25 -3.18 19.95
C THR A 26 13.31 -2.20 18.77
N LEU A 27 14.28 -1.31 18.78
CA LEU A 27 14.59 -0.40 17.69
C LEU A 27 15.29 -1.14 16.55
N VAL A 28 14.71 -1.03 15.35
CA VAL A 28 15.25 -1.60 14.11
C VAL A 28 15.55 -0.45 13.15
N LEU A 29 16.82 -0.20 12.88
CA LEU A 29 17.23 0.68 11.77
C LEU A 29 17.24 -0.15 10.47
N GLU A 30 16.26 0.09 9.60
CA GLU A 30 16.22 -0.46 8.25
C GLU A 30 16.57 0.64 7.24
N PRO A 31 17.45 0.38 6.24
CA PRO A 31 17.68 1.33 5.15
C PRO A 31 16.37 1.66 4.43
N ASP A 32 16.15 2.94 4.14
CA ASP A 32 14.90 3.44 3.58
C ASP A 32 14.48 2.67 2.30
N GLU A 33 15.43 2.42 1.40
CA GLU A 33 15.22 1.65 0.16
C GLU A 33 14.63 0.25 0.41
N LYS A 34 15.07 -0.43 1.47
CA LYS A 34 14.61 -1.78 1.80
C LYS A 34 13.18 -1.76 2.35
N SER A 35 12.85 -0.73 3.13
CA SER A 35 11.50 -0.51 3.64
C SER A 35 10.52 -0.17 2.51
N GLN A 36 10.93 0.68 1.57
CA GLN A 36 10.15 1.06 0.40
C GLN A 36 9.89 -0.14 -0.51
N ALA A 37 10.95 -0.92 -0.81
CA ALA A 37 10.83 -2.12 -1.63
C ALA A 37 9.86 -3.16 -1.02
N ARG A 38 9.84 -3.30 0.31
CA ARG A 38 8.89 -4.16 1.02
C ARG A 38 7.46 -3.67 0.84
N TYR A 39 7.22 -2.37 1.00
CA TYR A 39 5.89 -1.78 0.83
C TYR A 39 5.35 -1.96 -0.60
N LEU A 40 6.19 -1.74 -1.61
CA LEU A 40 5.84 -1.88 -3.03
C LEU A 40 5.57 -3.32 -3.47
N ARG A 41 6.04 -4.32 -2.71
CA ARG A 41 5.76 -5.75 -2.92
C ARG A 41 4.49 -6.21 -2.21
N GLY A 42 3.98 -5.42 -1.26
CA GLY A 42 2.78 -5.77 -0.51
C GLY A 42 1.52 -5.71 -1.38
N PRO A 43 0.54 -6.60 -1.14
CA PRO A 43 -0.71 -6.56 -1.86
C PRO A 43 -1.49 -5.27 -1.56
N SER A 44 -2.26 -4.80 -2.55
CA SER A 44 -3.11 -3.61 -2.43
C SER A 44 -4.55 -3.99 -2.08
N LEU A 45 -4.98 -3.69 -0.85
CA LEU A 45 -6.35 -4.00 -0.40
C LEU A 45 -7.37 -3.12 -1.12
N GLY A 46 -7.07 -1.83 -1.35
CA GLY A 46 -7.94 -0.95 -2.12
C GLY A 46 -8.13 -1.44 -3.55
N ALA A 47 -7.10 -2.03 -4.17
CA ALA A 47 -7.24 -2.62 -5.51
C ALA A 47 -8.15 -3.84 -5.52
N LEU A 48 -8.13 -4.63 -4.44
CA LEU A 48 -8.99 -5.80 -4.26
C LEU A 48 -10.46 -5.40 -4.08
N LEU A 49 -10.69 -4.42 -3.20
CA LEU A 49 -12.04 -4.03 -2.77
C LEU A 49 -12.73 -3.09 -3.75
N PHE A 50 -11.97 -2.31 -4.52
CA PHE A 50 -12.53 -1.40 -5.52
C PHE A 50 -11.54 -1.09 -6.65
N THR A 51 -11.30 -2.08 -7.53
CA THR A 51 -10.27 -2.02 -8.57
C THR A 51 -10.38 -0.78 -9.47
N GLN A 52 -11.58 -0.42 -9.95
CA GLN A 52 -11.72 0.69 -10.89
C GLN A 52 -11.36 2.03 -10.25
N ALA A 53 -11.94 2.34 -9.09
CA ALA A 53 -11.64 3.56 -8.34
C ALA A 53 -10.17 3.60 -7.91
N TRP A 54 -9.61 2.45 -7.55
CA TRP A 54 -8.21 2.32 -7.19
C TRP A 54 -7.28 2.63 -8.37
N CYS A 55 -7.53 2.09 -9.56
CA CYS A 55 -6.73 2.37 -10.76
C CYS A 55 -6.69 3.87 -11.09
N VAL A 56 -7.84 4.55 -11.00
CA VAL A 56 -7.91 6.02 -11.20
C VAL A 56 -7.11 6.74 -10.12
N GLY A 57 -7.32 6.40 -8.85
CA GLY A 57 -6.62 7.01 -7.72
C GLY A 57 -5.11 6.78 -7.72
N ALA A 58 -4.68 5.65 -8.27
CA ALA A 58 -3.29 5.23 -8.42
C ALA A 58 -2.64 5.76 -9.72
N ARG A 59 -3.34 6.60 -10.49
CA ARG A 59 -2.88 7.20 -11.76
C ARG A 59 -2.55 6.14 -12.83
N LEU A 60 -3.23 5.00 -12.79
CA LEU A 60 -3.10 3.88 -13.73
C LEU A 60 -4.29 3.84 -14.70
N TYR A 61 -4.49 4.93 -15.46
CA TYR A 61 -5.69 5.13 -16.29
C TYR A 61 -5.88 4.07 -17.39
N ILE A 62 -4.79 3.56 -17.97
CA ILE A 62 -4.87 2.47 -18.96
C ILE A 62 -5.43 1.20 -18.33
N TRP A 63 -4.99 0.88 -17.10
CA TRP A 63 -5.50 -0.26 -16.35
C TRP A 63 -6.95 -0.06 -15.91
N PHE A 64 -7.36 1.18 -15.62
CA PHE A 64 -8.76 1.51 -15.42
C PHE A 64 -9.60 1.17 -16.67
N LEU A 65 -9.18 1.58 -17.87
CA LEU A 65 -9.92 1.26 -19.10
C LEU A 65 -10.04 -0.27 -19.31
N PHE A 66 -8.95 -1.01 -19.11
CA PHE A 66 -9.01 -2.47 -19.20
C PHE A 66 -9.89 -3.11 -18.12
N SER A 67 -9.97 -2.50 -16.93
CA SER A 67 -10.82 -3.01 -15.84
C SER A 67 -12.33 -2.93 -16.14
N LEU A 68 -12.74 -2.10 -17.10
CA LEU A 68 -14.14 -1.97 -17.53
C LEU A 68 -14.59 -3.10 -18.48
N ILE A 69 -13.65 -3.82 -19.09
CA ILE A 69 -13.95 -4.95 -19.98
C ILE A 69 -14.18 -6.19 -19.11
N PRO A 70 -15.36 -6.84 -19.12
CA PRO A 70 -15.68 -7.92 -18.17
C PRO A 70 -14.66 -9.06 -18.11
N ILE A 71 -14.17 -9.49 -19.29
CA ILE A 71 -13.19 -10.59 -19.39
C ILE A 71 -11.81 -10.14 -18.89
N ALA A 72 -11.37 -8.92 -19.25
CA ALA A 72 -10.07 -8.41 -18.83
C ALA A 72 -10.09 -7.93 -17.37
N GLY A 73 -11.24 -7.58 -16.81
CA GLY A 73 -11.41 -7.01 -15.48
C GLY A 73 -10.87 -7.91 -14.37
N ILE A 74 -11.12 -9.22 -14.46
CA ILE A 74 -10.59 -10.19 -13.48
C ILE A 74 -9.06 -10.27 -13.55
N ALA A 75 -8.49 -10.29 -14.75
CA ALA A 75 -7.04 -10.29 -14.93
C ALA A 75 -6.42 -8.99 -14.39
N VAL A 76 -7.03 -7.84 -14.69
CA VAL A 76 -6.60 -6.53 -14.18
C VAL A 76 -6.66 -6.49 -12.66
N LEU A 77 -7.73 -6.98 -12.04
CA LEU A 77 -7.84 -7.08 -10.59
C LEU A 77 -6.64 -7.82 -9.99
N ILE A 78 -6.32 -9.02 -10.49
CA ILE A 78 -5.18 -9.82 -9.98
C ILE A 78 -3.86 -9.06 -10.13
N ILE A 79 -3.64 -8.44 -11.29
CA ILE A 79 -2.42 -7.67 -11.56
C ILE A 79 -2.34 -6.46 -10.62
N MET A 80 -3.44 -5.74 -10.38
CA MET A 80 -3.47 -4.55 -9.53
C MET A 80 -3.30 -4.89 -8.05
N VAL A 81 -3.82 -6.02 -7.59
CA VAL A 81 -3.61 -6.48 -6.21
C VAL A 81 -2.15 -6.81 -5.95
N LEU A 82 -1.50 -7.56 -6.85
CA LEU A 82 -0.12 -8.04 -6.63
C LEU A 82 0.95 -7.04 -7.04
N PHE A 83 0.73 -6.32 -8.13
CA PHE A 83 1.74 -5.46 -8.76
C PHE A 83 1.30 -4.01 -8.89
N GLY A 84 0.04 -3.68 -8.60
CA GLY A 84 -0.50 -2.33 -8.77
C GLY A 84 0.32 -1.28 -8.03
N ARG A 85 0.75 -1.56 -6.79
CA ARG A 85 1.59 -0.62 -6.03
C ARG A 85 2.90 -0.31 -6.77
N ARG A 86 3.60 -1.34 -7.23
CA ARG A 86 4.84 -1.19 -8.01
C ARG A 86 4.61 -0.45 -9.32
N LEU A 87 3.54 -0.77 -10.05
CA LEU A 87 3.19 -0.12 -11.32
C LEU A 87 2.85 1.36 -11.11
N SER A 88 2.04 1.67 -10.11
CA SER A 88 1.68 3.04 -9.75
C SER A 88 2.90 3.84 -9.33
N TRP A 89 3.83 3.25 -8.57
CA TRP A 89 5.08 3.93 -8.22
C TRP A 89 5.93 4.24 -9.45
N LYS A 90 6.05 3.29 -10.38
CA LYS A 90 6.87 3.44 -11.59
C LYS A 90 6.29 4.43 -12.60
N TYR A 91 4.96 4.45 -12.78
CA TYR A 91 4.31 5.19 -13.86
C TYR A 91 3.45 6.37 -13.39
N GLY A 92 3.16 6.48 -12.09
CA GLY A 92 2.23 7.48 -11.55
C GLY A 92 2.82 8.88 -11.36
N GLY A 93 4.13 9.08 -11.54
CA GLY A 93 4.76 10.41 -11.46
C GLY A 93 4.55 11.09 -10.09
N TRP A 94 4.78 10.36 -9.00
CA TRP A 94 4.65 10.87 -7.64
C TRP A 94 5.82 11.78 -7.28
N GLN A 95 5.60 12.82 -6.47
CA GLN A 95 6.67 13.76 -6.09
C GLN A 95 7.56 13.20 -4.98
N SER A 96 6.99 12.37 -4.09
CA SER A 96 7.71 11.71 -3.01
C SER A 96 7.08 10.37 -2.64
N PHE A 97 7.86 9.51 -1.97
CA PHE A 97 7.36 8.23 -1.48
C PHE A 97 6.25 8.40 -0.42
N GLU A 98 6.31 9.47 0.38
CA GLU A 98 5.31 9.72 1.43
C GLU A 98 4.00 10.29 0.91
N GLU A 99 4.05 11.10 -0.15
CA GLU A 99 2.84 11.46 -0.90
C GLU A 99 2.17 10.19 -1.45
N TYR A 100 2.96 9.32 -2.09
CA TYR A 100 2.48 8.06 -2.66
C TYR A 100 1.87 7.14 -1.59
N LYS A 101 2.57 6.92 -0.47
CA LYS A 101 2.13 6.05 0.62
C LYS A 101 0.83 6.58 1.24
N THR A 102 0.75 7.88 1.47
CA THR A 102 -0.48 8.53 1.98
C THR A 102 -1.63 8.33 1.02
N ARG A 103 -1.39 8.51 -0.29
CA ARG A 103 -2.41 8.30 -1.30
C ARG A 103 -2.89 6.86 -1.36
N MET A 104 -1.98 5.88 -1.35
CA MET A 104 -2.33 4.45 -1.33
C MET A 104 -3.14 4.07 -0.10
N ARG A 105 -2.77 4.59 1.09
CA ARG A 105 -3.54 4.35 2.32
C ARG A 105 -4.96 4.90 2.21
N ASN A 106 -5.14 6.09 1.65
CA ASN A 106 -6.47 6.67 1.45
C ASN A 106 -7.32 5.84 0.48
N LEU A 107 -6.70 5.24 -0.54
CA LEU A 107 -7.40 4.33 -1.46
C LEU A 107 -7.77 3.00 -0.80
N ASP A 108 -6.92 2.47 0.08
CA ASP A 108 -7.22 1.27 0.87
C ASP A 108 -8.42 1.53 1.81
N ILE A 109 -8.45 2.69 2.48
CA ILE A 109 -9.57 3.14 3.32
C ILE A 109 -10.84 3.31 2.48
N LEU A 110 -10.75 3.97 1.33
CA LEU A 110 -11.89 4.17 0.43
C LEU A 110 -12.48 2.84 -0.02
N GLY A 111 -11.63 1.86 -0.37
CA GLY A 111 -12.06 0.51 -0.71
C GLY A 111 -12.79 -0.19 0.45
N ALA A 112 -12.28 -0.06 1.67
CA ALA A 112 -12.94 -0.61 2.86
C ALA A 112 -14.31 0.04 3.12
N VAL A 113 -14.40 1.37 3.07
CA VAL A 113 -15.66 2.11 3.24
C VAL A 113 -16.67 1.71 2.17
N TRP A 114 -16.24 1.55 0.93
CA TRP A 114 -17.08 1.11 -0.18
C TRP A 114 -17.72 -0.26 0.09
N VAL A 115 -16.93 -1.23 0.56
CA VAL A 115 -17.45 -2.57 0.88
C VAL A 115 -18.42 -2.54 2.06
N ILE A 116 -18.14 -1.75 3.10
CA ILE A 116 -19.07 -1.56 4.23
C ILE A 116 -20.40 -0.98 3.73
N LEU A 117 -20.35 0.01 2.85
CA LEU A 117 -21.54 0.61 2.25
C LEU A 117 -22.35 -0.41 1.43
N LEU A 118 -21.70 -1.22 0.60
CA LEU A 118 -22.37 -2.28 -0.16
C LEU A 118 -23.05 -3.31 0.74
N ILE A 119 -22.39 -3.70 1.83
CA ILE A 119 -22.96 -4.62 2.82
C ILE A 119 -24.19 -3.99 3.50
N ALA A 120 -24.09 -2.73 3.93
CA ALA A 120 -25.21 -2.02 4.55
C ALA A 120 -26.41 -1.90 3.60
N VAL A 121 -26.18 -1.52 2.34
CA VAL A 121 -27.21 -1.44 1.30
C VAL A 121 -27.85 -2.80 1.07
N TYR A 122 -27.06 -3.86 0.99
CA TYR A 122 -27.58 -5.23 0.84
C TYR A 122 -28.52 -5.61 1.98
N PHE A 123 -28.17 -5.32 3.24
CA PHE A 123 -29.03 -5.61 4.38
C PHE A 123 -30.31 -4.79 4.41
N VAL A 124 -30.26 -3.52 4.01
CA VAL A 124 -31.46 -2.67 3.90
C VAL A 124 -32.38 -3.16 2.79
N ALA A 125 -31.83 -3.44 1.61
CA ALA A 125 -32.59 -3.93 0.45
C ALA A 125 -33.20 -5.32 0.68
N ARG A 126 -32.60 -6.15 1.53
CA ARG A 126 -33.13 -7.45 1.91
C ARG A 126 -34.30 -7.36 2.93
N GLN A 127 -34.37 -6.28 3.69
CA GLN A 127 -35.42 -6.06 4.70
C GLN A 127 -36.65 -5.35 4.12
N ALA A 128 -36.50 -4.67 2.98
CA ALA A 128 -37.59 -4.04 2.21
C ALA A 128 -38.29 -5.06 1.31
#